data_AF-A0A1B6C7Y8-F1
#
_entry.id   AF-A0A1B6C7Y8-F1
#
_cell.length_a   1.000
_cell.length_b   1.000
_cell.length_c   1.000
_cell.angle_alpha   90.00
_cell.angle_beta   90.00
_cell.angle_gamma   90.00
#
_symmetry.space_group_name_H-M   'P 1'
#
loop_
_entity.id
_entity.type
_entity.pdbx_description
1 polymer ?
#
loop_
_entity_poly.entity_id
_entity_poly.type
_entity_poly.pdbx_seq_one_letter_code
_entity_poly.pdbx_strand_id
1 'polypeptide(L)'
;SSSSSDDEKKKIDTIVEDEDVDKTLWGESYQENEFIADVKPKSCEDNKHSVPDLSEVEKRLLMEEFRSNMFESFLQGKDVDFDYSQVDSNPEYDDLVVQGIDEEEKYFDSESPEVISVMDMSDDDELDSFMKNLKPAPTTDQLTEQMKQLNQSSLH
;
A
#
# COMPACT_ATOMS: atom_id res chain seq x y z
N SER A 1 -11.73 54.15 -27.88
CA SER A 1 -10.55 53.30 -28.13
C SER A 1 -9.91 53.04 -26.78
N SER A 2 -10.18 51.87 -26.21
CA SER A 2 -9.56 51.45 -24.96
C SER A 2 -9.06 50.03 -25.17
N SER A 3 -7.76 49.94 -25.41
CA SER A 3 -6.95 48.73 -25.51
C SER A 3 -6.45 48.35 -24.11
N SER A 4 -6.60 47.08 -23.73
CA SER A 4 -5.80 46.43 -22.69
C SER A 4 -6.04 44.93 -22.86
N SER A 5 -5.25 44.21 -23.66
CA SER A 5 -4.01 43.54 -23.26
C SER A 5 -4.22 42.60 -22.07
N ASP A 6 -4.63 41.37 -22.38
CA ASP A 6 -4.64 40.21 -21.48
C ASP A 6 -3.22 39.64 -21.41
N ASP A 7 -2.54 39.86 -20.29
CA ASP A 7 -1.29 39.18 -19.93
C ASP A 7 -1.63 37.95 -19.07
N GLU A 8 -1.62 36.78 -19.71
CA GLU A 8 -1.70 35.47 -19.05
C GLU A 8 -0.45 35.24 -18.17
N LYS A 9 -0.63 35.39 -16.85
CA LYS A 9 0.37 34.97 -15.86
C LYS A 9 0.36 33.44 -15.76
N LYS A 10 1.40 32.80 -16.31
CA LYS A 10 1.73 31.39 -16.03
C LYS A 10 1.83 31.18 -14.52
N LYS A 11 0.88 30.43 -13.97
CA LYS A 11 0.88 29.94 -12.59
C LYS A 11 1.94 28.84 -12.52
N ILE A 12 3.04 29.16 -11.87
CA ILE A 12 4.06 28.20 -11.45
C ILE A 12 3.43 27.52 -10.24
N ASP A 13 3.06 26.25 -10.36
CA ASP A 13 2.57 25.48 -9.23
C ASP A 13 3.75 25.27 -8.28
N THR A 14 3.74 26.09 -7.23
CA THR A 14 4.55 25.94 -6.03
C THR A 14 4.37 24.52 -5.51
N ILE A 15 5.47 23.77 -5.50
CA ILE A 15 5.60 22.54 -4.71
C ILE A 15 5.27 22.93 -3.28
N VAL A 16 4.10 22.51 -2.80
CA VAL A 16 3.76 22.57 -1.39
C VAL A 16 4.61 21.48 -0.75
N GLU A 17 5.73 21.88 -0.15
CA GLU A 17 6.39 21.03 0.82
C GLU A 17 5.44 20.96 2.03
N ASP A 18 4.71 19.85 2.14
CA ASP A 18 3.90 19.53 3.30
C ASP A 18 4.84 19.35 4.52
N GLU A 19 5.20 20.45 5.17
CA GLU A 19 5.94 20.51 6.43
C GLU A 19 5.08 20.09 7.65
N ASP A 20 4.09 19.22 7.47
CA ASP A 20 3.23 18.72 8.56
C ASP A 20 3.55 17.26 8.90
N VAL A 21 4.84 16.93 9.03
CA VAL A 21 5.25 15.68 9.68
C VAL A 21 4.98 15.83 11.19
N ASP A 22 3.82 15.34 11.59
CA ASP A 22 3.21 15.31 12.93
C ASP A 22 4.18 15.51 14.11
N LYS A 23 4.27 16.75 14.62
CA LYS A 23 4.77 17.01 15.98
C LYS A 23 3.91 16.33 17.05
N THR A 24 2.71 15.91 16.67
CA THR A 24 1.67 15.28 17.48
C THR A 24 1.83 13.77 17.72
N LEU A 25 2.71 13.08 16.99
CA LEU A 25 2.78 11.62 17.05
C LEU A 25 3.33 11.09 18.38
N TRP A 26 4.09 11.91 19.13
CA TRP A 26 4.71 11.52 20.39
C TRP A 26 4.15 12.30 21.59
N GLY A 27 2.84 12.19 21.82
CA GLY A 27 2.21 12.51 23.11
C GLY A 27 1.99 14.00 23.40
N GLU A 28 2.14 14.88 22.42
CA GLU A 28 2.01 16.34 22.62
C GLU A 28 0.55 16.84 22.59
N SER A 29 -0.43 15.96 22.33
CA SER A 29 -1.87 16.26 22.35
C SER A 29 -2.69 15.18 23.05
N TYR A 30 -2.42 14.93 24.34
CA TYR A 30 -3.46 14.37 25.21
C TYR A 30 -4.44 15.48 25.59
N GLN A 31 -5.32 15.84 24.66
CA GLN A 31 -6.60 16.42 25.05
C GLN A 31 -7.41 15.25 25.63
N GLU A 32 -7.91 15.40 26.85
CA GLU A 32 -8.76 14.40 27.52
C GLU A 32 -10.04 14.18 26.70
N ASN A 33 -9.94 13.36 25.66
CA ASN A 33 -11.10 12.89 24.92
C ASN A 33 -11.63 11.69 25.72
N GLU A 34 -12.82 11.85 26.31
CA GLU A 34 -13.59 10.80 27.01
C GLU A 34 -14.01 9.61 26.10
N PHE A 35 -13.35 9.40 24.96
CA PHE A 35 -13.64 8.38 23.95
C PHE A 35 -12.49 7.36 23.82
N ILE A 36 -11.88 6.93 24.93
CA ILE A 36 -11.13 5.67 24.96
C ILE A 36 -11.98 4.68 25.75
N ALA A 37 -12.93 4.04 25.06
CA ALA A 37 -13.68 2.94 25.62
C ALA A 37 -12.76 1.72 25.81
N ASP A 38 -12.57 1.32 27.06
CA ASP A 38 -12.20 -0.03 27.52
C ASP A 38 -10.86 -0.67 27.11
N VAL A 39 -9.81 0.10 26.82
CA VAL A 39 -8.43 -0.45 26.90
C VAL A 39 -7.93 -0.27 28.32
N LYS A 40 -8.18 -1.27 29.18
CA LYS A 40 -7.62 -1.34 30.53
C LYS A 40 -6.09 -1.41 30.40
N PRO A 41 -5.32 -0.40 30.83
CA PRO A 41 -3.87 -0.50 30.80
C PRO A 41 -3.44 -1.69 31.65
N LYS A 42 -2.70 -2.63 31.07
CA LYS A 42 -2.08 -3.72 31.81
C LYS A 42 -1.12 -3.07 32.82
N SER A 43 -1.52 -3.05 34.08
CA SER A 43 -0.68 -2.57 35.17
C SER A 43 0.57 -3.44 35.23
N CYS A 44 1.70 -2.90 34.80
CA CYS A 44 3.00 -3.40 35.21
C CYS A 44 3.07 -3.29 36.75
N GLU A 45 3.19 -4.42 37.42
CA GLU A 45 3.24 -4.47 38.87
C GLU A 45 4.55 -3.84 39.38
N ASP A 46 4.39 -3.00 40.40
CA ASP A 46 5.37 -2.62 41.41
C ASP A 46 6.61 -1.84 40.98
N ASN A 47 6.41 -0.55 40.71
CA ASN A 47 7.29 0.50 41.20
C ASN A 47 6.54 1.84 41.27
N LYS A 48 5.86 2.11 42.40
CA LYS A 48 5.29 3.44 42.71
C LYS A 48 6.41 4.45 42.96
N HIS A 49 7.10 4.86 41.91
CA HIS A 49 7.86 6.08 41.92
C HIS A 49 6.82 7.21 41.85
N SER A 50 6.60 7.89 42.97
CA SER A 50 5.80 9.11 43.00
C SER A 50 6.47 10.10 42.06
N VAL A 51 5.89 10.33 40.88
CA VAL A 51 6.36 11.36 39.96
C VAL A 51 6.28 12.69 40.72
N PRO A 52 7.40 13.42 40.88
CA PRO A 52 7.37 14.74 41.49
C PRO A 52 6.40 15.65 40.74
N ASP A 53 5.71 16.53 41.45
CA ASP A 53 4.84 17.50 40.80
C ASP A 53 5.72 18.59 40.16
N LEU A 54 5.99 18.42 38.87
CA LEU A 54 6.82 19.32 38.06
C LEU A 54 5.96 20.43 37.44
N SER A 55 6.54 21.63 37.31
CA SER A 55 5.93 22.73 36.56
C SER A 55 5.71 22.35 35.09
N GLU A 56 4.72 22.92 34.42
CA GLU A 56 4.50 22.73 32.97
C GLU A 56 5.75 23.05 32.15
N VAL A 57 6.52 24.07 32.55
CA VAL A 57 7.78 24.45 31.88
C VAL A 57 8.83 23.36 32.03
N GLU A 58 8.96 22.78 33.23
CA GLU A 58 9.90 21.71 33.54
C GLU A 58 9.50 20.41 32.83
N LYS A 59 8.20 20.08 32.80
CA LYS A 59 7.66 18.93 32.06
C LYS A 59 7.97 19.03 30.59
N ARG A 60 7.76 20.19 29.98
CA ARG A 60 8.05 20.42 28.55
C ARG A 60 9.54 20.26 28.26
N LEU A 61 10.42 20.84 29.09
CA LEU A 61 11.87 20.70 28.92
C LEU A 61 12.31 19.25 29.07
N LEU A 62 11.79 18.53 30.06
CA LEU A 62 12.12 17.12 30.28
C LEU A 62 11.63 16.24 29.12
N MET A 63 10.45 16.54 28.58
CA MET A 63 9.91 15.85 27.40
C MET A 63 10.79 16.10 26.17
N GLU A 64 11.25 17.34 25.97
CA GLU A 64 12.15 17.71 24.87
C GLU A 64 13.51 17.02 24.98
N GLU A 65 14.08 16.96 26.18
CA GLU A 65 15.34 16.25 26.46
C GLU A 65 15.19 14.75 26.21
N PHE A 66 14.14 14.14 26.77
CA PHE A 66 13.86 12.72 26.57
C PHE A 66 13.69 12.40 25.09
N ARG A 67 12.88 13.20 24.40
CA ARG A 67 12.63 13.05 22.96
C ARG A 67 13.96 13.09 22.19
N SER A 68 14.75 14.13 22.42
CA SER A 68 16.04 14.30 21.74
C SER A 68 17.00 13.15 22.02
N ASN A 69 17.10 12.71 23.27
CA ASN A 69 17.96 11.60 23.67
C ASN A 69 17.54 10.26 23.04
N MET A 70 16.24 9.99 22.98
CA MET A 70 15.69 8.81 22.32
C MET A 70 15.95 8.82 20.81
N PHE A 71 15.74 9.96 20.14
CA PHE A 71 16.06 10.11 18.72
C PHE A 71 17.55 9.94 18.44
N GLU A 72 18.42 10.52 19.27
CA GLU A 72 19.86 10.33 19.14
C GLU A 72 20.26 8.86 19.32
N SER A 73 19.70 8.19 20.32
CA SER A 73 19.97 6.77 20.59
C SER A 73 19.47 5.87 19.45
N PHE A 74 18.31 6.19 18.87
CA PHE A 74 17.76 5.53 17.69
C PHE A 74 18.70 5.68 16.48
N LEU A 75 19.09 6.91 16.14
CA LEU A 75 19.99 7.17 15.01
C LEU A 75 21.37 6.53 15.18
N GLN A 76 21.84 6.39 16.42
CA GLN A 76 23.13 5.76 16.72
C GLN A 76 23.04 4.23 16.87
N GLY A 77 21.83 3.65 16.83
CA GLY A 77 21.61 2.21 17.02
C GLY A 77 22.03 1.72 18.41
N LYS A 78 21.92 2.58 19.43
CA LYS A 78 22.31 2.27 20.82
C LYS A 78 21.26 1.47 21.59
N ASP A 79 20.06 1.32 21.02
CA ASP A 79 19.01 0.48 21.58
C ASP A 79 19.35 -0.99 21.34
N VAL A 80 20.06 -1.59 22.30
CA VAL A 80 20.59 -2.96 22.19
C VAL A 80 19.51 -4.02 22.39
N ASP A 81 18.39 -3.62 23.01
CA ASP A 81 17.30 -4.51 23.39
C ASP A 81 16.27 -4.66 22.26
N PHE A 82 16.37 -3.86 21.19
CA PHE A 82 15.49 -3.89 20.04
C PHE A 82 16.25 -4.21 18.73
N ASP A 83 15.75 -5.20 17.98
CA ASP A 83 16.30 -5.57 16.67
C ASP A 83 15.61 -4.78 15.56
N TYR A 84 16.25 -3.70 15.09
CA TYR A 84 15.73 -2.86 14.01
C TYR A 84 15.51 -3.59 12.68
N SER A 85 16.14 -4.75 12.46
CA SER A 85 15.89 -5.54 11.25
C SER A 85 14.45 -6.05 11.16
N GLN A 86 13.74 -6.14 12.29
CA GLN A 86 12.32 -6.52 12.35
C GLN A 86 11.36 -5.44 11.83
N VAL A 87 11.83 -4.21 11.68
CA VAL A 87 11.02 -3.07 11.19
C VAL A 87 11.56 -2.60 9.85
N ASP A 88 12.86 -2.35 9.73
CA ASP A 88 13.49 -1.80 8.52
C ASP A 88 13.38 -2.71 7.29
N SER A 89 13.20 -4.02 7.49
CA SER A 89 13.12 -5.01 6.40
C SER A 89 11.82 -5.81 6.45
N ASN A 90 10.78 -5.27 7.08
CA ASN A 90 9.52 -5.98 7.22
C ASN A 90 8.47 -5.49 6.20
N PRO A 91 8.20 -6.27 5.14
CA PRO A 91 7.23 -5.92 4.11
C PRO A 91 5.78 -5.89 4.60
N GLU A 92 5.50 -6.39 5.81
CA GLU A 92 4.16 -6.33 6.41
C GLU A 92 3.80 -4.91 6.89
N TYR A 93 4.81 -4.05 7.12
CA TYR A 93 4.62 -2.63 7.44
C TYR A 93 4.68 -1.73 6.20
N ASP A 94 4.98 -2.28 5.03
CA ASP A 94 4.94 -1.50 3.80
C ASP A 94 3.49 -1.31 3.34
N ASP A 95 3.09 -0.08 3.02
CA ASP A 95 1.74 0.27 2.56
C ASP A 95 1.47 -0.11 1.08
N LEU A 96 2.05 -1.21 0.59
CA LEU A 96 1.99 -1.62 -0.82
C LEU A 96 0.56 -1.84 -1.33
N VAL A 97 -0.35 -2.28 -0.46
CA VAL A 97 -1.76 -2.50 -0.83
C VAL A 97 -2.45 -1.17 -1.11
N VAL A 98 -2.24 -0.17 -0.26
CA VAL A 98 -2.84 1.16 -0.42
C VAL A 98 -2.28 1.83 -1.66
N GLN A 99 -0.95 1.79 -1.83
CA GLN A 99 -0.29 2.31 -3.03
C GLN A 99 -0.83 1.65 -4.30
N GLY A 100 -1.03 0.33 -4.30
CA GLY A 100 -1.58 -0.40 -5.45
C GLY A 100 -3.00 0.06 -5.81
N ILE A 101 -3.84 0.31 -4.81
CA ILE A 101 -5.20 0.84 -5.01
C ILE A 101 -5.14 2.27 -5.56
N ASP A 102 -4.32 3.14 -4.97
CA ASP A 102 -4.18 4.54 -5.42
C ASP A 102 -3.67 4.61 -6.88
N GLU A 103 -2.72 3.74 -7.24
CA GLU A 103 -2.21 3.62 -8.61
C GLU A 103 -3.27 3.10 -9.58
N GLU A 104 -4.08 2.13 -9.16
CA GLU A 104 -5.20 1.58 -9.92
C GLU A 104 -6.28 2.64 -10.15
N GLU A 105 -6.74 3.31 -9.09
CA GLU A 105 -7.74 4.39 -9.17
C GLU A 105 -7.27 5.50 -10.12
N LYS A 106 -6.00 5.91 -10.02
CA LYS A 106 -5.41 6.90 -10.92
C LYS A 106 -5.39 6.43 -12.38
N TYR A 107 -5.13 5.14 -12.62
CA TYR A 107 -5.18 4.57 -13.97
C TYR A 107 -6.61 4.64 -14.53
N PHE A 108 -7.61 4.24 -13.76
CA PHE A 108 -9.02 4.28 -14.19
C PHE A 108 -9.57 5.70 -14.38
N ASP A 109 -9.23 6.64 -13.50
CA ASP A 109 -9.66 8.04 -13.63
C ASP A 109 -9.03 8.73 -14.85
N SER A 110 -7.86 8.27 -15.29
CA SER A 110 -7.17 8.79 -16.47
C SER A 110 -7.73 8.26 -17.79
N GLU A 111 -8.47 7.15 -17.77
CA GLU A 111 -9.05 6.53 -18.96
C GLU A 111 -10.48 7.04 -19.20
N SER A 112 -10.77 7.47 -20.43
CA SER A 112 -12.15 7.78 -20.80
C SER A 112 -12.93 6.49 -21.05
N PRO A 113 -14.19 6.35 -20.61
CA PRO A 113 -14.98 5.14 -20.86
C PRO A 113 -15.02 4.79 -22.36
N GLU A 114 -14.43 3.65 -22.74
CA GLU A 114 -14.52 3.15 -24.10
C GLU A 114 -15.87 2.43 -24.28
N VAL A 115 -16.77 3.04 -25.05
CA VAL A 115 -18.06 2.43 -25.37
C VAL A 115 -17.84 1.39 -26.46
N ILE A 116 -17.70 0.13 -26.05
CA ILE A 116 -17.63 -1.00 -26.98
C ILE A 116 -18.99 -1.08 -27.70
N SER A 117 -19.00 -0.75 -28.99
CA SER A 117 -20.18 -0.89 -29.83
C SER A 117 -20.45 -2.38 -30.06
N VAL A 118 -21.35 -2.97 -29.26
CA VAL A 118 -21.91 -4.33 -29.44
C VAL A 118 -22.73 -4.50 -30.73
N MET A 119 -22.65 -3.55 -31.66
CA MET A 119 -23.49 -3.47 -32.85
C MET A 119 -22.78 -3.80 -34.17
N ASP A 120 -21.49 -4.17 -34.16
CA ASP A 120 -20.74 -4.44 -35.41
C ASP A 120 -19.90 -5.73 -35.42
N MET A 121 -20.26 -6.73 -34.63
CA MET A 121 -19.70 -8.08 -34.80
C MET A 121 -20.83 -9.10 -34.83
N SER A 122 -21.02 -9.70 -35.99
CA SER A 122 -21.62 -11.03 -36.08
C SER A 122 -20.59 -12.01 -35.49
N ASP A 123 -20.45 -12.02 -34.16
CA ASP A 123 -19.50 -12.83 -33.38
C ASP A 123 -19.64 -14.34 -33.65
N ASP A 124 -20.72 -14.74 -34.31
CA ASP A 124 -20.93 -16.12 -34.77
C ASP A 124 -19.90 -16.55 -35.82
N ASP A 125 -19.42 -15.68 -36.73
CA ASP A 125 -18.55 -16.12 -37.84
C ASP A 125 -17.08 -16.33 -37.45
N GLU A 126 -16.56 -15.56 -36.49
CA GLU A 126 -15.16 -15.65 -36.05
C GLU A 126 -14.93 -16.84 -35.10
N LEU A 127 -15.86 -17.09 -34.18
CA LEU A 127 -15.83 -18.26 -33.29
C LEU A 127 -15.97 -19.57 -34.09
N ASP A 128 -16.80 -19.57 -35.13
CA ASP A 128 -17.01 -20.74 -35.99
C ASP A 128 -15.79 -21.03 -36.87
N SER A 129 -15.08 -19.98 -37.32
CA SER A 129 -13.78 -20.10 -37.99
C SER A 129 -12.72 -20.71 -37.06
N PHE A 130 -12.60 -20.19 -35.84
CA PHE A 130 -11.67 -20.72 -34.84
C PHE A 130 -11.97 -22.19 -34.50
N MET A 131 -13.23 -22.54 -34.27
CA MET A 131 -13.65 -23.91 -33.96
C MET A 131 -13.41 -24.89 -35.12
N LYS A 132 -13.49 -24.42 -36.37
CA LYS A 132 -13.11 -25.21 -37.57
C LYS A 132 -11.60 -25.43 -37.69
N ASN A 133 -10.79 -24.50 -37.21
CA ASN A 133 -9.33 -24.60 -37.21
C ASN A 133 -8.78 -25.42 -36.03
N LEU A 134 -9.57 -25.67 -34.98
CA LEU A 134 -9.22 -26.64 -33.94
C LEU A 134 -9.30 -28.07 -34.51
N LYS A 135 -8.23 -28.85 -34.31
CA LYS A 135 -8.26 -30.28 -34.61
C LYS A 135 -9.24 -30.97 -33.65
N PRO A 136 -10.12 -31.86 -34.12
CA PRO A 136 -10.99 -32.60 -33.22
C PRO A 136 -10.14 -33.39 -32.22
N ALA A 137 -10.59 -33.44 -30.97
CA ALA A 137 -9.95 -34.25 -29.95
C ALA A 137 -9.87 -35.71 -30.44
N PRO A 138 -8.73 -36.40 -30.22
CA PRO A 138 -8.59 -37.79 -30.65
C PRO A 138 -9.69 -38.61 -29.98
N THR A 139 -10.44 -39.35 -30.79
CA THR A 139 -11.51 -40.22 -30.29
C THR A 139 -10.91 -41.34 -29.46
N THR A 140 -11.69 -41.90 -28.53
CA THR A 140 -11.26 -43.04 -27.70
C THR A 140 -10.65 -44.16 -28.55
N ASP A 141 -11.25 -44.44 -29.70
CA ASP A 141 -10.80 -45.48 -30.62
C ASP A 141 -9.40 -45.15 -31.18
N GLN A 142 -9.17 -43.90 -31.59
CA GLN A 142 -7.86 -43.44 -32.07
C GLN A 142 -6.78 -43.53 -30.98
N LEU A 143 -7.12 -43.18 -29.73
CA LEU A 143 -6.21 -43.29 -28.59
C LEU A 143 -5.89 -44.76 -28.26
N THR A 144 -6.88 -45.65 -28.29
CA THR A 144 -6.65 -47.08 -28.06
C THR A 144 -5.77 -47.68 -29.15
N GLU A 145 -5.94 -47.24 -30.39
CA GLU A 145 -5.12 -47.69 -31.51
C GLU A 145 -3.68 -47.14 -31.44
N GLN A 146 -3.49 -45.88 -31.04
CA GLN A 146 -2.17 -45.31 -30.76
C GLN A 146 -1.45 -46.05 -29.63
N MET A 147 -2.15 -46.34 -28.52
CA MET A 147 -1.57 -47.13 -27.42
C MET A 147 -1.19 -48.54 -27.86
N LYS A 148 -2.02 -49.18 -28.69
CA LYS A 148 -1.72 -50.50 -29.24
C LYS A 148 -0.48 -50.47 -30.13
N GLN A 149 -0.36 -49.47 -31.00
CA GLN A 149 0.82 -49.31 -31.87
C GLN A 149 2.10 -49.08 -31.06
N LEU A 150 2.05 -48.24 -30.02
CA LEU A 150 3.20 -48.00 -29.13
C LEU A 150 3.68 -49.28 -28.42
N ASN A 151 2.74 -50.12 -27.98
CA ASN A 151 3.09 -51.39 -27.37
C ASN A 151 3.66 -52.40 -28.38
N GLN A 152 3.29 -52.30 -29.66
CA GLN A 152 3.81 -53.18 -30.71
C GLN A 152 5.18 -52.76 -31.23
N SER A 153 5.45 -51.46 -31.35
CA SER A 153 6.76 -50.95 -31.78
C SER A 153 7.85 -51.10 -30.72
N SER A 154 7.48 -51.27 -29.44
CA SER A 154 8.44 -51.59 -28.36
C SER A 154 8.87 -53.07 -28.34
N LEU A 155 8.27 -53.92 -29.18
CA LEU A 155 8.56 -55.36 -29.29
C LEU A 155 9.45 -55.74 -30.49
N HIS A 156 9.98 -54.76 -31.23
CA HIS A 156 11.03 -54.92 -32.26
C HIS A 156 12.23 -54.05 -31.92
#